data_AF-A0A6N3HI55-F1
#
_entry.id   AF-A0A6N3HI55-F1
#
_cell.length_a   1.000
_cell.length_b   1.000
_cell.length_c   1.000
_cell.angle_alpha   90.00
_cell.angle_beta   90.00
_cell.angle_gamma   90.00
#
_symmetry.space_group_name_H-M   'P 1'
#
loop_
_entity.id
_entity.type
_entity.pdbx_description
1 polymer ?
#
loop_
_entity_poly.entity_id
_entity_poly.type
_entity_poly.pdbx_seq_one_letter_code
_entity_poly.pdbx_strand_id
1 'polypeptide(L)'
;MKSIIHSTENNNFYLYDTQRILSMLIHPELKKIHEKSTDINIDAYYLKKYSYLVNHGFFGEAKPFEFKANISENSIKENITQTKVIVFEITDYCNLKCKYCSLGDLYNFSKKESKNINIKYALNFLRYIFNVKHKKTKLTISFFGGRTTCQFSCYTTNNRRSETFKQKQKIGLNVQYDNKCHLNTQIYRLYS
;
A
#
# COMPACT_ATOMS: atom_id res chain seq x y z
N MET A 1 15.16 -7.28 16.46
CA MET A 1 14.27 -6.53 17.39
C MET A 1 13.51 -7.54 18.25
N LYS A 2 13.49 -7.40 19.57
CA LYS A 2 12.81 -8.33 20.48
C LYS A 2 11.30 -8.12 20.48
N SER A 3 10.52 -9.15 20.82
CA SER A 3 9.09 -8.99 21.09
C SER A 3 8.89 -7.98 22.22
N ILE A 4 7.82 -7.18 22.16
CA ILE A 4 7.57 -6.05 23.06
C ILE A 4 6.26 -6.30 23.81
N ILE A 5 6.28 -6.11 25.13
CA ILE A 5 5.06 -6.02 25.93
C ILE A 5 4.74 -4.54 26.14
N HIS A 6 3.50 -4.13 25.84
CA HIS A 6 3.02 -2.78 26.10
C HIS A 6 1.64 -2.79 26.79
N SER A 7 1.30 -1.69 27.44
CA SER A 7 0.03 -1.49 28.15
C SER A 7 -0.74 -0.30 27.59
N THR A 8 -2.06 -0.38 27.65
CA THR A 8 -2.96 0.75 27.37
C THR A 8 -3.23 1.57 28.63
N GLU A 9 -3.86 2.74 28.48
CA GLU A 9 -4.32 3.57 29.61
C GLU A 9 -5.27 2.83 30.57
N ASN A 10 -6.06 1.88 30.04
CA ASN A 10 -6.98 1.06 30.81
C ASN A 10 -6.32 -0.22 31.39
N ASN A 11 -4.98 -0.29 31.45
CA ASN A 11 -4.21 -1.41 31.98
C ASN A 11 -4.43 -2.77 31.26
N ASN A 12 -4.79 -2.74 29.97
CA ASN A 12 -4.76 -3.96 29.16
C ASN A 12 -3.34 -4.19 28.63
N PHE A 13 -2.86 -5.43 28.68
CA PHE A 13 -1.50 -5.79 28.25
C PHE A 13 -1.51 -6.52 26.92
N TYR A 14 -0.57 -6.15 26.04
CA TYR A 14 -0.43 -6.75 24.72
C TYR A 14 1.02 -7.17 24.48
N LEU A 15 1.20 -8.38 23.94
CA LEU A 15 2.46 -8.83 23.38
C LEU A 15 2.45 -8.55 21.88
N TYR A 16 3.44 -7.80 21.42
CA TYR A 16 3.76 -7.64 20.00
C TYR A 16 4.99 -8.47 19.64
N ASP A 17 4.81 -9.48 18.80
CA ASP A 17 5.89 -10.28 18.24
C ASP A 17 6.40 -9.69 16.93
N THR A 18 7.63 -9.19 16.97
CA THR A 18 8.28 -8.49 15.86
C THR A 18 8.58 -9.40 14.68
N GLN A 19 8.89 -10.68 14.92
CA GLN A 19 9.18 -11.66 13.87
C GLN A 19 7.93 -11.99 13.04
N ARG A 20 6.77 -12.11 13.70
CA ARG A 20 5.51 -12.53 13.07
C ARG A 20 4.60 -11.37 12.71
N ILE A 21 4.92 -10.14 13.12
CA ILE A 21 4.05 -8.96 12.97
C ILE A 21 2.67 -9.28 13.57
N LEU A 22 2.67 -9.82 14.78
CA LEU A 22 1.48 -10.30 15.47
C LEU A 22 1.33 -9.58 16.81
N SER A 23 0.13 -9.08 17.09
CA SER A 23 -0.23 -8.55 18.41
C SER A 23 -1.26 -9.47 19.06
N MET A 24 -1.09 -9.77 20.34
CA MET A 24 -2.05 -10.54 21.13
C MET A 24 -2.26 -9.93 22.51
N LEU A 25 -3.51 -9.95 22.97
CA LEU A 25 -3.84 -9.61 24.35
C LEU A 25 -3.22 -10.66 25.28
N ILE A 26 -2.53 -10.22 26.33
CA ILE A 26 -1.94 -11.07 27.35
C ILE A 26 -2.51 -10.72 28.72
N HIS A 27 -2.59 -11.73 29.58
CA HIS A 27 -2.96 -11.52 30.97
C HIS A 27 -1.82 -10.82 31.73
N PRO A 28 -2.09 -9.96 32.73
CA PRO A 28 -1.05 -9.31 33.53
C PRO A 28 -0.02 -10.30 34.13
N GLU A 29 -0.44 -11.52 34.49
CA GLU A 29 0.47 -12.55 35.00
C GLU A 29 1.52 -12.98 33.98
N LEU A 30 1.19 -13.04 32.68
CA LEU A 30 2.19 -13.34 31.64
C LEU A 30 3.26 -12.25 31.55
N LYS A 31 2.88 -10.98 31.77
CA LYS A 31 3.83 -9.87 31.84
C LYS A 31 4.75 -10.04 33.06
N LYS A 32 4.19 -10.32 34.24
CA LYS A 32 4.98 -10.56 35.46
C LYS A 32 6.01 -11.68 35.28
N ILE A 33 5.62 -12.78 34.64
CA ILE A 33 6.53 -13.91 34.33
C ILE A 33 7.65 -13.44 33.39
N HIS A 34 7.32 -12.70 32.34
CA HIS A 34 8.29 -12.20 31.37
C HIS A 34 9.32 -11.24 32.00
N GLU A 35 8.86 -10.34 32.88
CA GLU A 35 9.69 -9.36 33.59
C GLU A 35 10.47 -9.97 34.77
N LYS A 36 10.38 -11.30 34.97
CA LYS A 36 11.03 -12.04 36.06
C LYS A 36 10.68 -11.49 37.45
N SER A 37 9.41 -11.12 37.65
CA SER A 37 8.91 -10.73 38.97
C SER A 37 9.10 -11.86 39.99
N THR A 38 9.53 -11.52 41.20
CA THR A 38 9.72 -12.46 42.33
C THR A 38 8.42 -12.75 43.09
N ASP A 39 7.26 -12.48 42.50
CA ASP A 39 5.95 -12.80 43.09
C ASP A 39 5.80 -14.33 43.25
N ILE A 40 5.67 -14.78 44.50
CA ILE A 40 5.63 -16.21 44.89
C ILE A 40 4.29 -16.89 44.47
N ASN A 41 3.30 -16.13 44.01
CA ASN A 41 1.92 -16.61 43.77
C ASN A 41 1.47 -16.41 42.31
N ILE A 42 2.25 -16.93 41.36
CA ILE A 42 1.88 -16.94 39.93
C ILE A 42 1.14 -18.26 39.63
N ASP A 43 -0.01 -18.18 38.95
CA ASP A 43 -0.79 -19.37 38.62
C ASP A 43 -0.01 -20.29 37.66
N ALA A 44 -0.01 -21.59 37.96
CA ALA A 44 0.64 -22.63 37.17
C ALA A 44 0.19 -22.66 35.70
N TYR A 45 -1.05 -22.25 35.40
CA TYR A 45 -1.56 -22.08 34.05
C TYR A 45 -0.73 -21.07 33.25
N TYR A 46 -0.46 -19.88 33.80
CA TYR A 46 0.28 -18.84 33.09
C TYR A 46 1.76 -19.19 32.93
N LEU A 47 2.35 -19.92 33.87
CA LEU A 47 3.70 -20.49 33.71
C LEU A 47 3.75 -21.45 32.52
N LYS A 48 2.82 -22.41 32.45
CA LYS A 48 2.73 -23.35 31.31
C LYS A 48 2.50 -22.62 29.99
N LYS A 49 1.61 -21.62 29.98
CA LYS A 49 1.33 -20.80 28.80
C LYS A 49 2.54 -19.99 28.35
N TYR A 50 3.29 -19.40 29.29
CA TYR A 50 4.53 -18.70 28.98
C TYR A 50 5.58 -19.62 28.36
N SER A 51 5.82 -20.79 28.98
CA SER A 51 6.75 -21.80 28.44
C SER A 51 6.33 -22.26 27.05
N TYR A 52 5.03 -22.48 26.81
CA TYR A 52 4.52 -22.80 25.47
C TYR A 52 4.87 -21.72 24.45
N LEU A 53 4.63 -20.45 24.77
CA LEU A 53 4.92 -19.32 23.87
C LEU A 53 6.43 -19.21 23.57
N VAL A 54 7.28 -19.32 24.58
CA VAL A 54 8.74 -19.33 24.41
C VAL A 54 9.18 -20.47 23.49
N ASN A 55 8.67 -21.68 23.70
CA ASN A 55 9.00 -22.85 22.89
C ASN A 55 8.56 -22.70 21.42
N HIS A 56 7.52 -21.91 21.17
CA HIS A 56 7.04 -21.61 19.81
C HIS A 56 7.70 -20.34 19.23
N GLY A 57 8.76 -19.83 19.87
CA GLY A 57 9.59 -18.74 19.38
C GLY A 57 8.99 -17.36 19.56
N PHE A 58 8.10 -17.17 20.54
CA PHE A 58 7.77 -15.84 21.06
C PHE A 58 8.84 -15.38 22.05
N PHE A 59 8.97 -14.07 22.27
CA PHE A 59 9.97 -13.44 23.15
C PHE A 59 11.43 -13.59 22.68
N GLY A 60 11.66 -14.22 21.53
CA GLY A 60 12.98 -14.31 20.90
C GLY A 60 13.39 -13.03 20.20
N GLU A 61 14.65 -12.97 19.79
CA GLU A 61 15.10 -11.91 18.88
C GLU A 61 14.59 -12.21 17.47
N ALA A 62 13.94 -11.22 16.84
CA ALA A 62 13.58 -11.34 15.43
C ALA A 62 14.85 -11.52 14.61
N LYS A 63 14.84 -12.56 13.77
CA LYS A 63 15.89 -12.84 12.80
C LYS A 63 15.97 -11.67 11.82
N PRO A 64 17.18 -11.16 11.54
CA PRO A 64 17.34 -10.14 10.51
C PRO A 64 16.84 -10.70 9.18
N PHE A 65 15.91 -9.99 8.55
CA PHE A 65 15.50 -10.29 7.19
C PHE A 65 16.47 -9.57 6.25
N GLU A 66 17.28 -10.33 5.51
CA GLU A 66 18.12 -9.78 4.47
C GLU A 66 17.33 -9.65 3.18
N PHE A 67 17.19 -8.42 2.67
CA PHE A 67 16.70 -8.18 1.33
C PHE A 67 17.78 -8.59 0.31
N LYS A 68 17.83 -9.88 -0.03
CA LYS A 68 18.64 -10.36 -1.17
C LYS A 68 17.87 -10.12 -2.46
N ALA A 69 17.87 -8.88 -2.94
CA ALA A 69 17.31 -8.53 -4.24
C ALA A 69 18.42 -8.51 -5.30
N ASN A 70 18.55 -9.58 -6.08
CA ASN A 70 19.33 -9.54 -7.31
C ASN A 70 18.48 -8.85 -8.40
N ILE A 71 18.84 -7.63 -8.75
CA ILE A 71 18.20 -6.89 -9.85
C ILE A 71 18.77 -7.46 -11.15
N SER A 72 17.96 -8.26 -11.84
CA SER A 72 18.25 -8.75 -13.18
C SER A 72 17.24 -8.19 -14.19
N GLU A 73 17.56 -8.26 -15.48
CA GLU A 73 16.63 -7.86 -16.54
C GLU A 73 15.31 -8.64 -16.46
N ASN A 74 15.37 -9.95 -16.18
CA ASN A 74 14.19 -10.79 -16.01
C ASN A 74 13.37 -10.34 -14.80
N SER A 75 14.03 -10.04 -13.67
CA SER A 75 13.36 -9.51 -12.48
C SER A 75 12.60 -8.21 -12.79
N ILE A 76 13.18 -7.30 -13.58
CA ILE A 76 12.53 -6.04 -13.97
C ILE A 76 11.31 -6.32 -14.87
N LYS A 77 11.46 -7.18 -15.89
CA LYS A 77 10.37 -7.55 -16.78
C LYS A 77 9.21 -8.17 -16.01
N GLU A 78 9.47 -9.13 -15.13
CA GLU A 78 8.47 -9.78 -14.29
C GLU A 78 7.74 -8.79 -13.38
N ASN A 79 8.46 -7.84 -12.76
CA ASN A 79 7.83 -6.81 -11.95
C ASN A 79 6.86 -5.95 -12.78
N ILE A 80 7.25 -5.54 -13.99
CA ILE A 80 6.38 -4.78 -14.91
C ILE A 80 5.16 -5.62 -15.31
N THR A 81 5.35 -6.89 -15.69
CA THR A 81 4.23 -7.78 -16.06
C THR A 81 3.29 -8.07 -14.90
N GLN A 82 3.75 -7.96 -13.65
CA GLN A 82 2.95 -8.16 -12.44
C GLN A 82 2.38 -6.87 -11.81
N THR A 83 2.80 -5.67 -12.23
CA THR A 83 2.27 -4.38 -11.77
C THR A 83 0.74 -4.34 -11.69
N LYS A 84 0.19 -4.14 -10.49
CA LYS A 84 -1.27 -4.14 -10.28
C LYS A 84 -1.89 -2.76 -10.46
N VAL A 85 -1.12 -1.71 -10.21
CA VAL A 85 -1.59 -0.32 -10.20
C VAL A 85 -0.60 0.56 -10.97
N ILE A 86 -1.12 1.41 -11.85
CA ILE A 86 -0.38 2.49 -12.52
C ILE A 86 -1.06 3.79 -12.14
N VAL A 87 -0.30 4.73 -11.60
CA VAL A 87 -0.81 6.06 -11.26
C VAL A 87 -0.19 7.07 -12.22
N PHE A 88 -1.02 7.80 -12.95
CA PHE A 88 -0.59 8.93 -13.78
C PHE A 88 -0.77 10.22 -13.01
N GLU A 89 0.30 10.97 -12.84
CA GLU A 89 0.20 12.39 -12.49
C GLU A 89 -0.20 13.18 -13.74
N ILE A 90 -1.46 13.63 -13.80
CA ILE A 90 -2.00 14.30 -15.00
C ILE A 90 -1.52 15.74 -15.12
N THR A 91 -1.26 16.39 -13.99
CA THR A 91 -0.76 17.75 -13.89
C THR A 91 -0.22 17.99 -12.49
N ASP A 92 0.84 18.78 -12.35
CA ASP A 92 1.31 19.29 -11.05
C ASP A 92 0.67 20.66 -10.72
N TYR A 93 -0.12 21.24 -11.63
CA TYR A 93 -0.87 22.47 -11.38
C TYR A 93 -2.09 22.21 -10.49
N CYS A 94 -2.18 22.91 -9.37
CA CYS A 94 -3.36 22.88 -8.51
C CYS A 94 -3.78 24.29 -8.11
N ASN A 95 -5.07 24.60 -8.25
CA ASN A 95 -5.63 25.87 -7.77
C ASN A 95 -5.91 25.90 -6.25
N LEU A 96 -5.58 24.83 -5.52
CA LEU A 96 -5.58 24.78 -4.06
C LEU A 96 -4.15 24.75 -3.54
N LYS A 97 -3.91 25.39 -2.39
CA LYS A 97 -2.59 25.49 -1.75
C LYS A 97 -2.57 24.73 -0.41
N CYS A 98 -2.89 23.44 -0.45
CA CYS A 98 -2.90 22.62 0.77
C CYS A 98 -1.46 22.50 1.33
N LYS A 99 -1.24 22.94 2.57
CA LYS A 99 0.07 22.95 3.24
C LYS A 99 0.72 21.56 3.31
N TYR A 100 -0.09 20.52 3.56
CA TYR A 100 0.32 19.11 3.66
C TYR A 100 0.31 18.36 2.31
N CYS A 101 0.07 19.03 1.18
CA CYS A 101 0.19 18.38 -0.13
C CYS A 101 1.66 18.03 -0.40
N SER A 102 1.94 16.94 -1.12
CA SER A 102 3.31 16.66 -1.62
C SER A 102 3.86 17.78 -2.51
N LEU A 103 2.97 18.54 -3.16
CA LEU A 103 3.27 19.78 -3.91
C LEU A 103 3.07 21.06 -3.06
N GLY A 104 2.90 20.92 -1.75
CA GLY A 104 2.69 21.98 -0.78
C GLY A 104 4.01 22.47 -0.16
N ASP A 105 3.93 23.40 0.77
CA ASP A 105 5.11 24.11 1.28
C ASP A 105 5.88 23.33 2.35
N LEU A 106 5.32 22.23 2.85
CA LEU A 106 5.99 21.34 3.82
C LEU A 106 7.03 20.41 3.18
N TYR A 107 7.11 20.34 1.84
CA TYR A 107 8.00 19.45 1.12
C TYR A 107 8.83 20.23 0.09
N ASN A 108 10.12 19.93 0.03
CA ASN A 108 11.11 20.64 -0.80
C ASN A 108 11.62 19.83 -2.00
N PHE A 109 11.15 18.59 -2.19
CA PHE A 109 11.56 17.72 -3.29
C PHE A 109 10.70 17.86 -4.55
N SER A 110 9.53 18.50 -4.45
CA SER A 110 8.59 18.61 -5.56
C SER A 110 8.82 19.90 -6.34
N LYS A 111 9.22 19.77 -7.60
CA LYS A 111 9.28 20.92 -8.53
C LYS A 111 7.85 21.28 -8.96
N LYS A 112 7.46 22.55 -8.80
CA LYS A 112 6.17 23.08 -9.26
C LYS A 112 6.39 23.77 -10.61
N GLU A 113 6.19 23.05 -11.70
CA GLU A 113 6.42 23.53 -13.06
C GLU A 113 5.10 23.81 -13.81
N SER A 114 3.95 23.50 -13.22
CA SER A 114 2.61 23.66 -13.83
C SER A 114 2.50 22.96 -15.19
N LYS A 115 3.10 21.77 -15.29
CA LYS A 115 3.16 20.92 -16.46
C LYS A 115 2.03 19.91 -16.44
N ASN A 116 1.43 19.76 -17.62
CA ASN A 116 0.50 18.68 -17.91
C ASN A 116 1.26 17.46 -18.43
N ILE A 117 0.72 16.28 -18.16
CA ILE A 117 1.24 15.03 -18.75
C ILE A 117 1.12 15.07 -20.27
N ASN A 118 2.14 14.53 -20.94
CA ASN A 118 2.09 14.31 -22.37
C ASN A 118 1.20 13.09 -22.70
N ILE A 119 0.02 13.35 -23.26
CA ILE A 119 -0.98 12.32 -23.57
C ILE A 119 -0.43 11.27 -24.54
N LYS A 120 0.37 11.66 -25.53
CA LYS A 120 0.97 10.71 -26.50
C LYS A 120 1.89 9.72 -25.80
N TYR A 121 2.68 10.19 -24.84
CA TYR A 121 3.58 9.34 -24.06
C TYR A 121 2.81 8.41 -23.13
N ALA A 122 1.78 8.91 -22.44
CA ALA A 122 0.91 8.09 -21.59
C ALA A 122 0.24 6.96 -22.39
N LEU A 123 -0.27 7.24 -23.59
CA LEU A 123 -0.87 6.24 -24.46
C LEU A 123 0.14 5.21 -24.98
N ASN A 124 1.34 5.65 -25.36
CA ASN A 124 2.40 4.73 -25.79
C ASN A 124 2.84 3.81 -24.65
N PHE A 125 2.96 4.34 -23.44
CA PHE A 125 3.25 3.56 -22.25
C PHE A 125 2.16 2.54 -21.95
N LEU A 126 0.88 2.93 -22.00
CA LEU A 126 -0.22 1.98 -21.80
C LEU A 126 -0.24 0.87 -22.84
N ARG A 127 0.04 1.19 -24.11
CA ARG A 127 0.18 0.16 -25.17
C ARG A 127 1.28 -0.84 -24.83
N TYR A 128 2.44 -0.36 -24.40
CA TYR A 128 3.53 -1.22 -23.95
C TYR A 128 3.10 -2.12 -22.79
N ILE A 129 2.48 -1.56 -21.74
CA ILE A 129 2.00 -2.30 -20.58
C ILE A 129 1.00 -3.38 -20.99
N PHE A 130 -0.01 -3.05 -21.78
CA PHE A 130 -1.00 -4.04 -22.23
C PHE A 130 -0.36 -5.17 -23.05
N ASN A 131 0.66 -4.86 -23.86
CA ASN A 131 1.37 -5.88 -24.64
C ASN A 131 2.20 -6.84 -23.77
N VAL A 132 2.74 -6.41 -22.64
CA VAL A 132 3.58 -7.25 -21.76
C VAL A 132 2.79 -7.93 -20.63
N LYS A 133 1.56 -7.51 -20.37
CA LYS A 133 0.71 -8.08 -19.31
C LYS A 133 0.24 -9.49 -19.65
N HIS A 134 0.21 -10.36 -18.63
CA HIS A 134 -0.41 -11.67 -18.77
C HIS A 134 -1.94 -11.53 -18.96
N LYS A 135 -2.52 -12.42 -19.78
CA LYS A 135 -3.97 -12.51 -20.00
C LYS A 135 -4.69 -12.79 -18.68
N LYS A 136 -5.94 -12.31 -18.54
CA LYS A 136 -6.79 -12.48 -17.34
C LYS A 136 -6.23 -11.85 -16.04
N THR A 137 -5.23 -10.97 -16.14
CA THR A 137 -4.79 -10.17 -14.98
C THR A 137 -5.68 -8.95 -14.80
N LYS A 138 -5.67 -8.39 -13.58
CA LYS A 138 -6.34 -7.13 -13.25
C LYS A 138 -5.30 -6.02 -13.16
N LEU A 139 -5.54 -4.93 -13.87
CA LEU A 139 -4.76 -3.70 -13.81
C LEU A 139 -5.66 -2.56 -13.35
N THR A 140 -5.20 -1.77 -12.40
CA THR A 140 -5.84 -0.52 -11.99
C THR A 140 -5.04 0.64 -12.57
N ILE A 141 -5.73 1.54 -13.28
CA ILE A 141 -5.17 2.82 -13.71
C ILE A 141 -5.79 3.90 -12.85
N SER A 142 -4.96 4.64 -12.14
CA SER A 142 -5.39 5.76 -11.33
C SER A 142 -4.84 7.05 -11.90
N PHE A 143 -5.63 8.11 -11.83
CA PHE A 143 -5.20 9.46 -12.18
C PHE A 143 -5.09 10.29 -10.90
N PHE A 144 -3.91 10.85 -10.69
CA PHE A 144 -3.54 11.71 -9.57
C PHE A 144 -3.00 13.04 -10.13
N GLY A 145 -2.88 14.06 -9.30
CA GLY A 145 -2.29 15.35 -9.67
C GLY A 145 -3.06 16.51 -9.05
N GLY A 146 -2.76 17.72 -9.52
CA GLY A 146 -3.51 18.90 -9.16
C GLY A 146 -4.84 19.04 -9.91
N ARG A 147 -5.56 20.14 -9.64
CA ARG A 147 -6.91 20.39 -10.14
C ARG A 147 -6.91 21.35 -11.34
N THR A 148 -7.28 20.86 -12.52
CA THR A 148 -7.80 21.69 -13.63
C THR A 148 -9.20 21.21 -14.01
N THR A 149 -10.16 22.14 -14.06
CA THR A 149 -11.56 21.89 -14.48
C THR A 149 -11.67 21.40 -15.93
N CYS A 150 -10.65 21.61 -16.75
CA CYS A 150 -10.69 21.35 -18.20
C CYS A 150 -10.20 19.97 -18.67
N GLN A 151 -9.50 19.16 -17.85
CA GLN A 151 -8.90 17.91 -18.35
C GLN A 151 -9.74 16.64 -18.13
N PHE A 152 -10.69 16.65 -17.19
CA PHE A 152 -11.57 15.50 -16.99
C PHE A 152 -12.33 15.11 -18.27
N SER A 153 -12.85 16.09 -19.01
CA SER A 153 -13.53 15.84 -20.29
C SER A 153 -12.59 15.15 -21.30
N CYS A 154 -11.35 15.64 -21.47
CA CYS A 154 -10.36 15.04 -22.37
C CYS A 154 -9.97 13.59 -22.03
N TYR A 155 -9.94 13.21 -20.75
CA TYR A 155 -9.68 11.82 -20.36
C TYR A 155 -10.92 10.94 -20.53
N THR A 156 -12.12 11.44 -20.25
CA THR A 156 -13.36 10.67 -20.48
C THR A 156 -13.56 10.30 -21.94
N THR A 157 -13.24 11.18 -22.90
CA THR A 157 -13.32 10.86 -24.34
C THR A 157 -12.30 9.81 -24.76
N ASN A 158 -11.13 9.76 -24.12
CA ASN A 158 -10.10 8.75 -24.38
C ASN A 158 -10.38 7.41 -23.68
N ASN A 159 -11.21 7.39 -22.64
CA ASN A 159 -11.68 6.16 -21.99
C ASN A 159 -12.51 5.29 -22.94
N ARG A 160 -13.28 5.89 -23.85
CA ARG A 160 -13.96 5.15 -24.94
C ARG A 160 -12.97 4.36 -25.81
N ARG A 161 -11.77 4.89 -26.08
CA ARG A 161 -10.73 4.21 -26.87
C ARG A 161 -10.02 3.09 -26.11
N SER A 162 -9.81 3.27 -24.80
CA SER A 162 -9.24 2.20 -23.96
C SER A 162 -10.23 1.03 -23.84
N GLU A 163 -11.53 1.30 -23.77
CA GLU A 163 -12.61 0.31 -23.80
C GLU A 163 -12.66 -0.51 -25.09
N THR A 164 -12.46 0.12 -26.25
CA THR A 164 -12.35 -0.61 -27.53
C THR A 164 -11.13 -1.55 -27.54
N PHE A 165 -10.08 -1.22 -26.78
CA PHE A 165 -8.90 -2.07 -26.60
C PHE A 165 -9.13 -3.21 -25.60
N LYS A 166 -9.97 -3.01 -24.55
CA LYS A 166 -10.32 -4.03 -23.54
C LYS A 166 -10.86 -5.31 -24.19
N GLN A 167 -11.77 -5.17 -25.16
CA GLN A 167 -12.44 -6.30 -25.81
C GLN A 167 -11.45 -7.23 -26.53
N LYS A 168 -10.29 -6.72 -26.97
CA LYS A 168 -9.31 -7.51 -27.73
C LYS A 168 -8.35 -8.34 -26.85
N GLN A 169 -8.13 -7.98 -25.58
CA GLN A 169 -7.06 -8.60 -24.76
C GLN A 169 -7.50 -9.36 -23.50
N LYS A 170 -8.79 -9.35 -23.12
CA LYS A 170 -9.31 -10.05 -21.92
C LYS A 170 -8.56 -9.68 -20.61
N ILE A 171 -8.21 -8.40 -20.45
CA ILE A 171 -7.58 -7.84 -19.23
C ILE A 171 -8.65 -7.07 -18.45
N GLY A 172 -8.75 -7.32 -17.14
CA GLY A 172 -9.67 -6.57 -16.27
C GLY A 172 -9.08 -5.20 -15.95
N LEU A 173 -9.78 -4.12 -16.29
CA LEU A 173 -9.33 -2.75 -16.06
C LEU A 173 -10.22 -2.02 -15.05
N ASN A 174 -9.64 -1.55 -13.96
CA ASN A 174 -10.28 -0.61 -13.04
C ASN A 174 -9.70 0.79 -13.25
N VAL A 175 -10.55 1.81 -13.32
CA VAL A 175 -10.12 3.20 -13.46
C VAL A 175 -10.55 3.99 -12.24
N GLN A 176 -9.58 4.61 -11.57
CA GLN A 176 -9.80 5.42 -10.37
C GLN A 176 -9.33 6.86 -10.60
N TYR A 177 -10.03 7.78 -9.94
CA TYR A 177 -9.70 9.20 -9.96
C TYR A 177 -9.59 9.68 -8.52
N ASP A 178 -8.44 10.24 -8.16
CA ASP A 178 -8.26 10.88 -6.86
C ASP A 178 -8.54 12.38 -7.00
N ASN A 179 -9.78 12.77 -6.70
CA ASN A 179 -10.20 14.16 -6.66
C ASN A 179 -10.40 14.59 -5.20
N LYS A 180 -9.60 15.55 -4.72
CA LYS A 180 -9.79 16.21 -3.39
C LYS A 180 -11.04 17.09 -3.29
N CYS A 181 -12.08 16.86 -4.09
CA CYS A 181 -13.36 17.55 -4.01
C CYS A 181 -14.49 16.52 -4.05
N HIS A 182 -15.51 16.72 -3.20
CA HIS A 182 -16.80 16.03 -3.17
C HIS A 182 -17.51 16.03 -4.53
N LEU A 183 -17.02 15.23 -5.47
CA LEU A 183 -17.68 14.89 -6.72
C LEU A 183 -17.37 13.42 -6.95
N ASN A 184 -18.33 12.58 -6.54
CA ASN A 184 -18.46 11.15 -6.79
C ASN A 184 -17.23 10.46 -7.38
N THR A 185 -16.56 9.66 -6.56
CA THR A 185 -15.76 8.53 -7.04
C THR A 185 -16.69 7.61 -7.84
N GLN A 186 -16.85 7.85 -9.14
CA GLN A 186 -17.49 6.87 -10.01
C GLN A 186 -16.46 5.75 -10.23
N ILE A 187 -16.52 4.75 -9.34
CA ILE A 187 -15.96 3.45 -9.63
C ILE A 187 -16.80 2.90 -10.78
N TYR A 188 -16.28 2.96 -12.00
CA TYR A 188 -16.83 2.20 -13.11
C TYR A 188 -16.49 0.72 -12.86
N ARG A 189 -17.30 0.08 -12.01
CA ARG A 189 -17.41 -1.37 -11.92
C ARG A 189 -18.23 -1.82 -13.13
N LEU A 190 -17.56 -2.01 -14.26
CA LEU A 190 -18.14 -2.72 -15.39
C LEU A 190 -18.08 -4.21 -15.06
N TYR A 191 -19.05 -4.69 -14.28
CA TYR A 191 -19.35 -6.11 -14.27
C TYR A 191 -20.03 -6.46 -15.58
N SER A 192 -19.60 -7.61 -16.12
CA SER A 192 -20.26 -8.32 -17.23
C SER A 192 -21.69 -8.66 -16.84
#